data_AF-A0A934CPS9-F1
#
_entry.id   AF-A0A934CPS9-F1
#
_cell.length_a   1.000
_cell.length_b   1.000
_cell.length_c   1.000
_cell.angle_alpha   90.00
_cell.angle_beta   90.00
_cell.angle_gamma   90.00
#
_symmetry.space_group_name_H-M   'P 1'
#
loop_
_entity.id
_entity.type
_entity.pdbx_description
1 polymer ?
#
loop_
_entity_poly.entity_id
_entity_poly.type
_entity_poly.pdbx_seq_one_letter_code
_entity_poly.pdbx_strand_id
1 'polypeptide(L)'
;MKSNIKTVFAVLIILCGLRSINSQEYREDLTKKYITWALFQAVPGPAFFQDTDGSNSRIQFGFKWNIIPINISFKTNKYISRYQFFMINPVRRFTGSIEAFVQPEITTGEFSYSKVRSFGLSSGSRIVFPLIEYGENLSGSIGMKYTYRKDLDETRKGYAGIEAGIYIFGGMIGLQYTQNFNSRTNYNIGLYLKYF
;
A
#
# COMPACT_ATOMS: atom_id res chain seq x y z
N MET A 1 36.62 19.94 4.47
CA MET A 1 35.51 20.21 3.53
C MET A 1 34.20 20.30 4.32
N LYS A 2 33.76 21.51 4.71
CA LYS A 2 32.45 21.74 5.34
C LYS A 2 31.46 22.10 4.23
N SER A 3 30.69 21.12 3.77
CA SER A 3 29.71 21.32 2.69
C SER A 3 28.50 22.10 3.18
N ASN A 4 28.07 23.03 2.34
CA ASN A 4 27.17 24.16 2.54
C ASN A 4 25.70 23.73 2.64
N ILE A 5 25.30 23.13 3.77
CA ILE A 5 23.93 22.61 3.98
C ILE A 5 22.86 23.71 3.85
N LYS A 6 23.20 24.96 4.20
CA LYS A 6 22.32 26.12 4.07
C LYS A 6 22.06 26.50 2.60
N THR A 7 23.06 26.32 1.74
CA THR A 7 22.96 26.63 0.31
C THR A 7 22.10 25.60 -0.41
N VAL A 8 22.20 24.32 -0.03
CA VAL A 8 21.33 23.26 -0.55
C VAL A 8 19.87 23.51 -0.16
N PHE A 9 19.62 23.91 1.09
CA PHE A 9 18.28 24.20 1.58
C PHE A 9 17.67 25.45 0.91
N ALA A 10 18.47 26.49 0.70
CA ALA A 10 18.04 27.69 -0.03
C ALA A 10 17.70 27.39 -1.49
N VAL A 11 18.50 26.57 -2.17
CA VAL A 11 18.24 26.14 -3.55
C VAL A 11 16.96 25.30 -3.64
N LEU A 12 16.70 24.43 -2.66
CA LEU A 12 15.45 23.66 -2.57
C LEU A 12 14.22 24.56 -2.37
N ILE A 13 14.31 25.57 -1.51
CA ILE A 13 13.21 26.52 -1.29
C ILE A 13 12.95 27.36 -2.56
N ILE A 14 14.00 27.79 -3.25
CA ILE A 14 13.88 28.55 -4.51
C ILE A 14 13.28 27.67 -5.62
N LEU A 15 13.69 26.40 -5.73
CA LEU A 15 13.10 25.44 -6.67
C LEU A 15 11.63 25.14 -6.37
N CYS A 16 11.23 25.13 -5.10
CA CYS A 16 9.83 24.99 -4.69
C CYS A 16 9.03 26.27 -4.96
N GLY A 17 9.61 27.46 -4.74
CA GLY A 17 8.95 28.75 -4.96
C GLY A 17 8.76 29.11 -6.43
N LEU A 18 9.67 28.69 -7.31
CA LEU A 18 9.58 28.94 -8.75
C LEU A 18 8.46 28.17 -9.44
N ARG A 19 7.89 27.13 -8.81
CA ARG A 19 6.72 26.42 -9.35
C ARG A 19 5.41 27.18 -9.19
N SER A 20 5.34 28.19 -8.33
CA SER A 20 4.10 28.90 -8.01
C SER A 20 3.74 30.03 -8.99
N ILE A 21 4.59 30.37 -9.96
CA ILE A 21 4.40 31.55 -10.83
C ILE A 21 3.68 31.21 -12.15
N ASN A 22 3.62 29.94 -12.56
CA ASN A 22 2.90 29.53 -13.77
C ASN A 22 1.48 29.08 -13.44
N SER A 23 0.61 30.04 -13.11
CA SER A 23 -0.84 29.85 -13.18
C SER A 23 -1.28 29.88 -14.66
N GLN A 24 -0.95 28.80 -15.40
CA GLN A 24 -1.44 28.58 -16.76
C GLN A 24 -2.80 27.89 -16.70
N GLU A 25 -3.72 28.31 -17.58
CA GLU A 25 -5.02 27.68 -17.82
C GLU A 25 -4.92 26.16 -17.76
N TYR A 26 -5.58 25.56 -16.76
CA TYR A 26 -5.42 24.17 -16.38
C TYR A 26 -6.17 23.26 -17.34
N ARG A 27 -5.69 23.14 -18.60
CA ARG A 27 -6.04 22.00 -19.44
C ARG A 27 -5.28 20.82 -18.87
N GLU A 28 -5.96 20.03 -18.05
CA GLU A 28 -5.37 18.89 -17.36
C GLU A 28 -4.73 17.95 -18.39
N ASP A 29 -3.39 17.93 -18.43
CA ASP A 29 -2.63 17.04 -19.30
C ASP A 29 -2.78 15.61 -18.77
N LEU A 30 -3.75 14.89 -19.33
CA LEU A 30 -4.09 13.53 -18.92
C LEU A 30 -2.87 12.61 -18.95
N THR A 31 -1.98 12.78 -19.94
CA THR A 31 -0.75 11.99 -20.04
C THR A 31 0.15 12.22 -18.83
N LYS A 32 0.40 13.49 -18.47
CA LYS A 32 1.20 13.81 -17.28
C LYS A 32 0.57 13.30 -16.00
N LYS A 33 -0.77 13.40 -15.88
CA LYS A 33 -1.53 12.90 -14.74
C LYS A 33 -1.35 11.39 -14.56
N TYR A 34 -1.55 10.61 -15.62
CA TYR A 34 -1.43 9.14 -15.55
C TYR A 34 0.02 8.69 -15.33
N ILE A 35 1.01 9.33 -15.97
CA ILE A 35 2.42 9.01 -15.77
C ILE A 35 2.82 9.30 -14.32
N THR A 36 2.48 10.48 -13.81
CA THR A 36 2.81 10.88 -12.44
C THR A 36 2.15 9.93 -11.43
N TRP A 37 0.87 9.62 -11.64
CA TRP A 37 0.15 8.64 -10.82
C TRP A 37 0.82 7.26 -10.85
N ALA A 38 1.18 6.75 -12.04
CA ALA A 38 1.82 5.44 -12.18
C ALA A 38 3.18 5.38 -11.48
N LEU A 39 3.98 6.45 -11.57
CA LEU A 39 5.26 6.56 -10.86
C LEU A 39 5.06 6.53 -9.34
N PHE A 40 4.04 7.20 -8.81
CA PHE A 40 3.72 7.12 -7.39
C PHE A 40 3.22 5.73 -6.97
N GLN A 41 2.47 5.03 -7.81
CA GLN A 41 2.07 3.63 -7.52
C GLN A 41 3.27 2.67 -7.46
N ALA A 42 4.39 3.01 -8.08
CA ALA A 42 5.60 2.19 -8.08
C ALA A 42 6.37 2.24 -6.75
N VAL A 43 6.05 3.18 -5.86
CA VAL A 43 6.72 3.31 -4.55
C VAL A 43 6.13 2.28 -3.57
N PRO A 44 6.92 1.28 -3.11
CA PRO A 44 6.43 0.31 -2.14
C PRO A 44 6.40 0.86 -0.71
N GLY A 45 5.57 0.23 0.13
CA GLY A 45 5.66 0.35 1.58
C GLY A 45 6.65 -0.67 2.17
N PRO A 46 7.47 -0.29 3.16
CA PRO A 46 8.31 -1.23 3.89
C PRO A 46 7.46 -2.18 4.75
N ALA A 47 7.86 -3.45 4.83
CA ALA A 47 7.18 -4.46 5.62
C ALA A 47 8.15 -5.45 6.26
N PHE A 48 7.69 -6.04 7.35
CA PHE A 48 8.35 -7.10 8.09
C PHE A 48 7.54 -8.38 8.01
N PHE A 49 8.23 -9.46 7.68
CA PHE A 49 7.68 -10.80 7.50
C PHE A 49 8.29 -11.72 8.54
N GLN A 50 7.46 -12.53 9.20
CA GLN A 50 7.97 -13.57 10.06
C GLN A 50 8.40 -14.79 9.21
N ASP A 51 9.63 -15.24 9.43
CA ASP A 51 10.18 -16.49 8.93
C ASP A 51 10.27 -17.49 10.09
N THR A 52 9.59 -18.62 10.03
CA THR A 52 9.62 -19.63 11.10
C THR A 52 9.47 -21.05 10.57
N ASP A 53 10.08 -22.01 11.25
CA ASP A 53 9.90 -23.46 11.05
C ASP A 53 9.26 -24.16 12.27
N GLY A 54 8.86 -23.39 13.29
CA GLY A 54 8.34 -23.86 14.57
C GLY A 54 9.40 -24.02 15.67
N SER A 55 10.68 -24.16 15.32
CA SER A 55 11.82 -24.26 16.25
C SER A 55 12.68 -23.00 16.26
N ASN A 56 12.84 -22.37 15.10
CA ASN A 56 13.59 -21.15 14.89
C ASN A 56 12.67 -20.08 14.29
N SER A 57 12.92 -18.82 14.63
CA SER A 57 12.20 -17.68 14.03
C SER A 57 13.13 -16.50 13.76
N ARG A 58 12.89 -15.84 12.62
CA ARG A 58 13.56 -14.62 12.20
C ARG A 58 12.56 -13.64 11.62
N ILE A 59 12.86 -12.34 11.77
CA ILE A 59 12.13 -11.27 11.09
C ILE A 59 12.89 -10.92 9.82
N GLN A 60 12.17 -10.86 8.70
CA GLN A 60 12.70 -10.43 7.42
C GLN A 60 12.11 -9.11 6.98
N PHE A 61 12.96 -8.24 6.48
CA PHE A 61 12.55 -6.99 5.88
C PHE A 61 12.24 -7.17 4.40
N GLY A 62 11.21 -6.48 3.93
CA GLY A 62 10.80 -6.47 2.54
C GLY A 62 9.94 -5.27 2.20
N PHE A 63 9.36 -5.33 1.01
CA PHE A 63 8.57 -4.28 0.39
C PHE A 63 7.25 -4.86 -0.10
N LYS A 64 6.19 -4.08 0.05
CA LYS A 64 4.83 -4.42 -0.39
C LYS A 64 4.27 -3.29 -1.23
N TRP A 65 3.76 -3.63 -2.40
CA TRP A 65 2.97 -2.71 -3.21
C TRP A 65 1.50 -2.89 -2.88
N ASN A 66 0.69 -1.86 -3.10
CA ASN A 66 -0.75 -1.94 -2.87
C ASN A 66 -1.52 -1.38 -4.06
N ILE A 67 -1.91 -2.28 -4.96
CA ILE A 67 -2.65 -1.95 -6.17
C ILE A 67 -4.12 -2.26 -5.88
N ILE A 68 -4.99 -1.28 -6.15
CA ILE A 68 -6.43 -1.40 -5.90
C ILE A 68 -7.13 -1.24 -7.24
N PRO A 69 -7.33 -2.35 -8.00
CA PRO A 69 -7.99 -2.28 -9.30
C PRO A 69 -9.44 -1.83 -9.20
N ILE A 70 -10.14 -2.18 -8.11
CA ILE A 70 -11.58 -1.91 -7.94
C ILE A 70 -11.85 -1.40 -6.52
N ASN A 71 -12.59 -0.29 -6.43
CA ASN A 71 -13.18 0.21 -5.19
C ASN A 71 -14.68 0.48 -5.41
N ILE A 72 -15.49 0.07 -4.43
CA ILE A 72 -16.93 0.30 -4.39
C ILE A 72 -17.25 1.11 -3.14
N SER A 73 -17.62 2.37 -3.31
CA SER A 73 -17.90 3.29 -2.20
C SER A 73 -19.38 3.23 -1.77
N PHE A 74 -19.64 3.16 -0.46
CA PHE A 74 -20.99 3.03 0.10
C PHE A 74 -21.77 4.35 0.11
N LYS A 75 -21.12 5.44 0.55
CA LYS A 75 -21.73 6.77 0.69
C LYS A 75 -21.32 7.69 -0.45
N THR A 76 -21.91 7.45 -1.62
CA THR A 76 -21.69 8.30 -2.80
C THR A 76 -22.94 9.11 -3.12
N ASN A 77 -22.78 10.39 -3.48
CA ASN A 77 -23.86 11.22 -4.02
C ASN A 77 -24.48 10.52 -5.25
N LYS A 78 -25.80 10.60 -5.42
CA LYS A 78 -26.53 9.99 -6.55
C LYS A 78 -25.99 10.42 -7.92
N TYR A 79 -25.40 11.61 -8.01
CA TYR A 79 -24.82 12.15 -9.25
C TYR A 79 -23.42 11.63 -9.58
N ILE A 80 -22.85 10.76 -8.74
CA ILE A 80 -21.47 10.29 -8.85
C ILE A 80 -21.46 8.76 -8.83
N SER A 81 -20.64 8.16 -9.70
CA SER A 81 -20.46 6.70 -9.73
C SER A 81 -19.87 6.18 -8.43
N ARG A 82 -20.45 5.07 -7.92
CA ARG A 82 -19.96 4.32 -6.76
C ARG A 82 -18.73 3.46 -7.07
N TYR A 83 -18.55 3.09 -8.34
CA TYR A 83 -17.49 2.22 -8.82
C TYR A 83 -16.31 3.05 -9.29
N GLN A 84 -15.12 2.69 -8.83
CA GLN A 84 -13.87 3.36 -9.17
C GLN A 84 -12.82 2.32 -9.53
N PHE A 85 -12.03 2.63 -10.56
CA PHE A 85 -11.03 1.73 -11.12
C PHE A 85 -9.66 2.39 -11.10
N PHE A 86 -8.67 1.72 -10.50
CA PHE A 86 -7.26 2.13 -10.39
C PHE A 86 -6.99 3.47 -9.68
N MET A 87 -7.48 4.58 -10.23
CA MET A 87 -7.36 5.93 -9.66
C MET A 87 -8.60 6.22 -8.80
N ILE A 88 -8.44 6.01 -7.49
CA ILE A 88 -9.53 6.11 -6.51
C ILE A 88 -9.51 7.49 -5.88
N ASN A 89 -10.67 8.14 -5.81
CA ASN A 89 -10.83 9.39 -5.08
C ASN A 89 -10.78 9.12 -3.57
N PRO A 90 -9.83 9.71 -2.83
CA PRO A 90 -9.63 9.45 -1.41
C PRO A 90 -10.90 9.77 -0.61
N VAL A 91 -11.53 10.92 -0.85
CA VAL A 91 -12.72 11.37 -0.11
C VAL A 91 -13.84 10.32 -0.14
N ARG A 92 -14.02 9.65 -1.28
CA ARG A 92 -15.08 8.63 -1.43
C ARG A 92 -14.72 7.32 -0.76
N ARG A 93 -13.44 6.92 -0.81
CA ARG A 93 -12.93 5.69 -0.18
C ARG A 93 -13.17 5.68 1.33
N PHE A 94 -12.97 6.80 2.01
CA PHE A 94 -12.98 6.88 3.47
C PHE A 94 -14.36 6.92 4.10
N THR A 95 -15.37 7.41 3.38
CA THR A 95 -16.76 7.38 3.84
C THR A 95 -17.35 5.96 3.97
N GLY A 96 -16.56 4.94 3.61
CA GLY A 96 -16.87 3.53 3.67
C GLY A 96 -16.81 2.92 2.28
N SER A 97 -15.99 1.88 2.10
CA SER A 97 -15.85 1.22 0.79
C SER A 97 -15.43 -0.26 0.90
N ILE A 98 -15.66 -1.01 -0.18
CA ILE A 98 -15.07 -2.33 -0.39
C ILE A 98 -14.01 -2.21 -1.49
N GLU A 99 -12.86 -2.81 -1.25
CA GLU A 99 -11.72 -2.78 -2.16
C GLU A 99 -11.32 -4.19 -2.54
N ALA A 100 -11.11 -4.43 -3.83
CA ALA A 100 -10.30 -5.55 -4.28
C ALA A 100 -8.88 -5.06 -4.44
N PHE A 101 -7.88 -5.82 -3.98
CA PHE A 101 -6.48 -5.42 -4.05
C PHE A 101 -5.58 -6.53 -4.55
N VAL A 102 -4.47 -6.12 -5.14
CA VAL A 102 -3.33 -6.94 -5.51
C VAL A 102 -2.08 -6.33 -4.86
N GLN A 103 -1.34 -7.14 -4.14
CA GLN A 103 -0.18 -6.75 -3.35
C GLN A 103 1.02 -7.63 -3.76
N PRO A 104 1.81 -7.20 -4.75
CA PRO A 104 3.15 -7.73 -4.94
C PRO A 104 4.00 -7.53 -3.68
N GLU A 105 4.80 -8.52 -3.33
CA GLU A 105 5.64 -8.52 -2.14
C GLU A 105 7.03 -9.05 -2.50
N ILE A 106 8.09 -8.38 -2.06
CA ILE A 106 9.47 -8.85 -2.22
C ILE A 106 10.21 -8.70 -0.89
N THR A 107 10.91 -9.75 -0.45
CA THR A 107 11.82 -9.68 0.70
C THR A 107 13.27 -9.45 0.26
N THR A 108 14.06 -8.85 1.14
CA THR A 108 15.48 -8.55 0.88
C THR A 108 16.37 -9.79 0.80
N GLY A 109 15.93 -10.90 1.39
CA GLY A 109 16.59 -12.20 1.30
C GLY A 109 15.58 -13.34 1.12
N GLU A 110 16.08 -14.54 0.90
CA GLU A 110 15.27 -15.75 0.91
C GLU A 110 14.94 -16.18 2.34
N PHE A 111 13.83 -16.91 2.48
CA PHE A 111 13.42 -17.43 3.78
C PHE A 111 14.17 -18.70 4.13
N SER A 112 15.09 -18.58 5.08
CA SER A 112 15.98 -19.66 5.52
C SER A 112 15.23 -20.75 6.28
N TYR A 113 14.21 -20.39 7.07
CA TYR A 113 13.49 -21.36 7.91
C TYR A 113 12.24 -21.90 7.21
N SER A 114 11.40 -21.01 6.69
CA SER A 114 10.15 -21.37 6.01
C SER A 114 10.36 -21.93 4.60
N LYS A 115 11.59 -21.86 4.05
CA LYS A 115 11.99 -22.35 2.72
C LYS A 115 11.10 -21.82 1.60
N VAL A 116 10.67 -20.57 1.70
CA VAL A 116 9.87 -19.90 0.67
C VAL A 116 10.71 -18.87 -0.08
N ARG A 117 10.38 -18.65 -1.37
CA ARG A 117 11.05 -17.64 -2.19
C ARG A 117 10.75 -16.22 -1.71
N SER A 118 11.65 -15.29 -2.03
CA SER A 118 11.54 -13.89 -1.62
C SER A 118 10.38 -13.14 -2.27
N PHE A 119 9.99 -13.50 -3.49
CA PHE A 119 8.86 -12.91 -4.19
C PHE A 119 7.54 -13.60 -3.85
N GLY A 120 6.51 -12.82 -3.56
CA GLY A 120 5.14 -13.29 -3.42
C GLY A 120 4.14 -12.32 -4.06
N LEU A 121 2.95 -12.84 -4.36
CA LEU A 121 1.84 -12.07 -4.88
C LEU A 121 0.60 -12.33 -4.02
N SER A 122 0.16 -11.33 -3.29
CA SER A 122 -1.06 -11.36 -2.50
C SER A 122 -2.22 -10.77 -3.30
N SER A 123 -3.40 -11.34 -3.20
CA SER A 123 -4.64 -10.77 -3.75
C SER A 123 -5.77 -10.99 -2.76
N GLY A 124 -6.71 -10.05 -2.67
CA GLY A 124 -7.75 -10.13 -1.67
C GLY A 124 -8.78 -9.03 -1.79
N SER A 125 -9.65 -8.98 -0.78
CA SER A 125 -10.62 -7.92 -0.61
C SER A 125 -10.64 -7.42 0.82
N ARG A 126 -10.88 -6.13 0.99
CA ARG A 126 -11.02 -5.49 2.30
C ARG A 126 -12.19 -4.53 2.31
N ILE A 127 -12.78 -4.39 3.49
CA ILE A 127 -13.77 -3.38 3.79
C ILE A 127 -13.05 -2.28 4.55
N VAL A 128 -13.19 -1.05 4.09
CA VAL A 128 -12.69 0.17 4.73
C VAL A 128 -13.86 0.89 5.36
N PHE A 129 -13.72 1.29 6.62
CA PHE A 129 -14.73 2.03 7.35
C PHE A 129 -14.12 3.26 8.03
N PRO A 130 -14.86 4.38 8.07
CA PRO A 130 -14.41 5.59 8.75
C PRO A 130 -14.39 5.37 10.27
N LEU A 131 -13.36 5.87 10.94
CA LEU A 131 -13.29 5.89 12.41
C LEU A 131 -13.49 7.31 12.96
N ILE A 132 -12.76 8.30 12.43
CA ILE A 132 -12.81 9.70 12.86
C ILE A 132 -12.93 10.62 11.63
N GLU A 133 -13.71 11.69 11.74
CA GLU A 133 -13.88 12.72 10.69
C GLU A 133 -14.19 12.13 9.32
N TYR A 134 -15.24 11.29 9.25
CA TYR A 134 -15.64 10.59 8.02
C TYR A 134 -14.52 9.77 7.36
N GLY A 135 -13.47 9.44 8.12
CA GLY A 135 -12.34 8.62 7.71
C GLY A 135 -11.17 9.40 7.10
N GLU A 136 -11.26 10.73 6.99
CA GLU A 136 -10.20 11.57 6.43
C GLU A 136 -8.96 11.58 7.35
N ASN A 137 -9.18 11.71 8.66
CA ASN A 137 -8.10 11.67 9.64
C ASN A 137 -7.75 10.25 10.08
N LEU A 138 -8.75 9.41 10.28
CA LEU A 138 -8.53 8.02 10.72
C LEU A 138 -9.57 7.08 10.12
N SER A 139 -9.10 6.04 9.44
CA SER A 139 -9.92 4.96 8.91
C SER A 139 -9.35 3.59 9.28
N GLY A 140 -10.23 2.60 9.38
CA GLY A 140 -9.88 1.22 9.61
C GLY A 140 -10.21 0.36 8.40
N SER A 141 -9.53 -0.79 8.27
CA SER A 141 -9.95 -1.83 7.34
C SER A 141 -9.78 -3.22 7.91
N ILE A 142 -10.65 -4.12 7.47
CA ILE A 142 -10.55 -5.55 7.71
C ILE A 142 -10.76 -6.26 6.37
N GLY A 143 -9.95 -7.26 6.07
CA GLY A 143 -9.99 -7.97 4.80
C GLY A 143 -9.50 -9.40 4.88
N MET A 144 -9.72 -10.09 3.77
CA MET A 144 -9.23 -11.44 3.52
C MET A 144 -8.31 -11.41 2.32
N LYS A 145 -7.27 -12.25 2.34
CA LYS A 145 -6.32 -12.34 1.23
C LYS A 145 -5.82 -13.75 1.02
N TYR A 146 -5.36 -14.00 -0.19
CA TYR A 146 -4.64 -15.20 -0.57
C TYR A 146 -3.26 -14.79 -1.11
N THR A 147 -2.22 -15.36 -0.52
CA THR A 147 -0.82 -15.09 -0.87
C THR A 147 -0.28 -16.23 -1.69
N TYR A 148 0.07 -15.97 -2.95
CA TYR A 148 0.82 -16.88 -3.80
C TYR A 148 2.31 -16.65 -3.60
N ARG A 149 2.98 -17.62 -2.97
CA ARG A 149 4.43 -17.63 -2.79
C ARG A 149 4.90 -19.06 -3.00
N LYS A 150 5.90 -19.24 -3.86
CA LYS A 150 6.44 -20.57 -4.18
C LYS A 150 7.41 -21.00 -3.10
N ASP A 151 7.28 -22.25 -2.67
CA ASP A 151 8.30 -22.94 -1.87
C ASP A 151 9.56 -23.18 -2.73
N LEU A 152 10.72 -23.29 -2.08
CA LEU A 152 11.97 -23.70 -2.73
C LEU A 152 11.87 -25.12 -3.31
N ASP A 153 11.09 -25.98 -2.66
CA ASP A 153 10.85 -27.38 -3.06
C ASP A 153 9.61 -27.54 -3.99
N GLU A 154 9.01 -26.44 -4.46
CA GLU A 154 7.84 -26.36 -5.39
C GLU A 154 6.54 -27.09 -4.98
N THR A 155 6.46 -27.65 -3.78
CA THR A 155 5.33 -28.47 -3.32
C THR A 155 4.05 -27.69 -2.98
N ARG A 156 4.16 -26.43 -2.57
CA ARG A 156 3.00 -25.57 -2.22
C ARG A 156 3.09 -24.21 -2.90
N LYS A 157 1.91 -23.68 -3.27
CA LYS A 157 1.77 -22.50 -4.14
C LYS A 157 1.02 -21.31 -3.52
N GLY A 158 0.52 -21.42 -2.30
CA GLY A 158 -0.08 -20.28 -1.60
C GLY A 158 -0.82 -20.60 -0.31
N TYR A 159 -1.24 -19.56 0.39
CA TYR A 159 -1.94 -19.64 1.67
C TYR A 159 -2.92 -18.48 1.86
N ALA A 160 -4.00 -18.74 2.59
CA ALA A 160 -4.97 -17.72 2.96
C ALA A 160 -4.54 -16.95 4.22
N GLY A 161 -5.06 -15.74 4.40
CA GLY A 161 -4.86 -14.92 5.58
C GLY A 161 -5.91 -13.83 5.72
N ILE A 162 -5.91 -13.20 6.88
CA ILE A 162 -6.72 -12.03 7.19
C ILE A 162 -5.82 -10.82 7.35
N GLU A 163 -6.28 -9.67 6.88
CA GLU A 163 -5.59 -8.39 7.09
C GLU A 163 -6.46 -7.42 7.88
N ALA A 164 -5.80 -6.66 8.75
CA ALA A 164 -6.37 -5.52 9.45
C ALA A 164 -5.45 -4.31 9.23
N GLY A 165 -6.03 -3.13 9.10
CA GLY A 165 -5.25 -1.92 8.85
C GLY A 165 -5.87 -0.68 9.48
N ILE A 166 -5.01 0.28 9.82
CA ILE A 166 -5.39 1.60 10.30
C ILE A 166 -4.66 2.62 9.44
N TYR A 167 -5.38 3.61 8.91
CA TYR A 167 -4.84 4.59 7.98
C TYR A 167 -5.18 6.02 8.41
N ILE A 168 -4.25 6.93 8.09
CA ILE A 168 -4.29 8.37 8.38
C ILE A 168 -4.02 9.18 7.09
N PHE A 169 -4.26 10.48 7.15
CA PHE A 169 -4.04 11.43 6.05
C PHE A 169 -4.74 11.02 4.76
N GLY A 170 -6.08 10.98 4.78
CA GLY A 170 -6.85 10.48 3.64
C GLY A 170 -6.37 9.08 3.25
N GLY A 171 -6.11 8.24 4.27
CA GLY A 171 -5.59 6.89 4.20
C GLY A 171 -4.47 6.64 3.19
N MET A 172 -3.59 7.63 2.99
CA MET A 172 -2.37 7.49 2.21
C MET A 172 -1.30 6.74 2.98
N ILE A 173 -1.27 6.90 4.31
CA ILE A 173 -0.29 6.29 5.20
C ILE A 173 -1.05 5.44 6.21
N GLY A 174 -0.52 4.27 6.56
CA GLY A 174 -1.10 3.47 7.62
C GLY A 174 -0.22 2.33 8.08
N LEU A 175 -0.75 1.57 9.02
CA LEU A 175 -0.18 0.32 9.50
C LEU A 175 -1.10 -0.82 9.10
N GLN A 176 -0.51 -1.89 8.57
CA GLN A 176 -1.20 -3.10 8.22
C GLN A 176 -0.63 -4.29 8.99
N TYR A 177 -1.53 -5.01 9.64
CA TYR A 177 -1.29 -6.30 10.23
C TYR A 177 -1.88 -7.39 9.33
N THR A 178 -1.15 -8.48 9.15
CA THR A 178 -1.66 -9.68 8.50
C THR A 178 -1.43 -10.87 9.40
N GLN A 179 -2.47 -11.68 9.62
CA GLN A 179 -2.35 -13.04 10.11
C GLN A 179 -2.49 -14.00 8.94
N ASN A 180 -1.47 -14.80 8.66
CA ASN A 180 -1.56 -15.85 7.64
C ASN A 180 -1.90 -17.19 8.31
N PHE A 181 -2.74 -17.98 7.67
CA PHE A 181 -3.05 -19.34 8.09
C PHE A 181 -2.02 -20.32 7.54
N ASN A 182 -0.75 -20.04 7.83
CA ASN A 182 0.38 -20.87 7.44
C ASN A 182 1.42 -20.85 8.57
N SER A 183 1.69 -22.03 9.13
CA SER A 183 2.59 -22.24 10.28
C SER A 183 4.02 -21.73 10.06
N ARG A 184 4.40 -21.46 8.80
CA ARG A 184 5.74 -20.99 8.42
C ARG A 184 5.88 -19.46 8.35
N THR A 185 4.78 -18.74 8.24
CA THR A 185 4.75 -17.26 8.11
C THR A 185 3.55 -16.68 8.83
N ASN A 186 3.49 -16.80 10.16
CA ASN A 186 2.23 -16.60 10.90
C ASN A 186 1.72 -15.15 10.85
N TYR A 187 2.61 -14.16 10.98
CA TYR A 187 2.23 -12.75 10.96
C TYR A 187 3.17 -11.89 10.12
N ASN A 188 2.62 -10.83 9.53
CA ASN A 188 3.37 -9.78 8.85
C ASN A 188 2.87 -8.41 9.32
N ILE A 189 3.78 -7.46 9.47
CA ILE A 189 3.48 -6.07 9.84
C ILE A 189 4.13 -5.18 8.80
N GLY A 190 3.39 -4.23 8.22
CA GLY A 190 3.95 -3.31 7.24
C GLY A 190 3.36 -1.92 7.33
N LEU A 191 4.16 -0.96 6.85
CA LEU A 191 3.66 0.36 6.56
C LEU A 191 2.90 0.32 5.24
N TYR A 192 1.66 0.75 5.29
CA TYR A 192 0.84 0.97 4.12
C TYR A 192 1.16 2.35 3.57
N LEU A 193 1.56 2.39 2.30
CA LEU A 193 1.69 3.61 1.52
C LEU A 193 0.83 3.48 0.27
N LYS A 194 -0.04 4.47 0.06
CA LYS A 194 -0.88 4.58 -1.14
C LYS A 194 -0.99 6.03 -1.55
N TYR A 195 -0.79 6.25 -2.83
CA TYR A 195 -0.99 7.54 -3.46
C TYR A 195 -2.27 7.47 -4.30
N PHE A 196 -3.06 8.54 -4.29
CA PHE A 196 -4.32 8.63 -5.01
C PHE A 196 -4.21 9.62 -6.16
#